data_AF-A0A2N2S9T7-F1
#
_entry.id   AF-A0A2N2S9T7-F1
#
_cell.length_a   1.000
_cell.length_b   1.000
_cell.length_c   1.000
_cell.angle_alpha   90.00
_cell.angle_beta   90.00
_cell.angle_gamma   90.00
#
_symmetry.space_group_name_H-M   'P 1'
#
loop_
_entity.id
_entity.type
_entity.pdbx_description
1 polymer ?
#
loop_
_entity_poly.entity_id
_entity_poly.type
_entity_poly.pdbx_seq_one_letter_code
_entity_poly.pdbx_strand_id
1 'polypeptide(L)'
;MSLLALLFALLLSYYLPHRQLDLLRHLMHPYAHWLERNFNDGKKLHGMIAWLVGALLPAVIIGAIYFVLLTMHFLLGLLFSVAVLYVTLRCSQFERRAEQIAASLRDQNIDLAREQFYDWEGSDVDNYSQAQLSRVSIETALKRAHYGMFGPVFWFAVLGPAGAVLYRLSQLLKTEWHPLEDNVFNHFSEQVFEWIDWLPARITAICFAIVGDFEDAIYC
;
A
#
# COMPACT_ATOMS: atom_id res chain seq x y z
N MET A 1 -2.22 -22.94 -5.99
CA MET A 1 -1.51 -22.02 -6.91
C MET A 1 -1.22 -20.68 -6.25
N SER A 2 -2.25 -19.97 -5.76
CA SER A 2 -2.06 -18.68 -5.06
C SER A 2 -1.13 -18.78 -3.84
N LEU A 3 -1.29 -19.78 -2.97
CA LEU A 3 -0.41 -19.96 -1.80
C LEU A 3 1.06 -20.20 -2.16
N LEU A 4 1.36 -21.01 -3.16
CA LEU A 4 2.75 -21.26 -3.60
C LEU A 4 3.36 -20.00 -4.24
N ALA A 5 2.58 -19.28 -5.06
CA ALA A 5 3.03 -18.01 -5.64
C ALA A 5 3.26 -16.94 -4.56
N LEU A 6 2.42 -16.90 -3.53
CA LEU A 6 2.55 -16.03 -2.38
C LEU A 6 3.79 -16.38 -1.57
N LEU A 7 4.02 -17.66 -1.29
CA LEU A 7 5.19 -18.15 -0.54
C LEU A 7 6.50 -17.87 -1.31
N PHE A 8 6.51 -18.10 -2.62
CA PHE A 8 7.66 -17.75 -3.47
C PHE A 8 7.86 -16.24 -3.60
N ALA A 9 6.79 -15.45 -3.71
CA ALA A 9 6.91 -13.99 -3.77
C ALA A 9 7.43 -13.41 -2.44
N LEU A 10 6.98 -13.95 -1.30
CA LEU A 10 7.49 -13.58 0.01
C LEU A 10 8.97 -13.95 0.16
N LEU A 11 9.34 -15.18 -0.22
CA LEU A 11 10.75 -15.60 -0.24
C LEU A 11 11.58 -14.70 -1.15
N LEU A 12 11.10 -14.38 -2.36
CA LEU A 12 11.80 -13.52 -3.29
C LEU A 12 11.94 -12.09 -2.74
N SER A 13 10.90 -11.56 -2.08
CA SER A 13 10.94 -10.25 -1.44
C SER A 13 11.89 -10.21 -0.23
N TYR A 14 12.08 -11.35 0.44
CA TYR A 14 13.04 -11.49 1.53
C TYR A 14 14.49 -11.55 1.02
N TYR A 15 14.74 -12.32 -0.06
CA TYR A 15 16.10 -12.52 -0.60
C TYR A 15 16.58 -11.41 -1.54
N LEU A 16 15.68 -10.74 -2.27
CA LEU A 16 15.97 -9.52 -3.01
C LEU A 16 15.25 -8.35 -2.32
N PRO A 17 15.80 -7.82 -1.21
CA PRO A 17 15.26 -6.61 -0.61
C PRO A 17 15.29 -5.49 -1.65
N HIS A 18 14.09 -5.04 -2.06
CA HIS A 18 13.90 -4.08 -3.15
C HIS A 18 14.84 -2.89 -3.03
N ARG A 19 15.88 -2.86 -3.88
CA ARG A 19 16.59 -1.63 -4.22
C ARG A 19 15.70 -0.84 -5.18
N GLN A 20 15.09 0.22 -4.67
CA GLN A 20 14.70 1.40 -5.45
C GLN A 20 13.67 1.24 -6.60
N LEU A 21 12.80 0.24 -6.60
CA LEU A 21 11.70 0.21 -7.57
C LEU A 21 10.51 1.05 -7.05
N ASP A 22 10.71 2.36 -6.93
CA ASP A 22 9.62 3.35 -7.01
C ASP A 22 9.06 3.44 -8.44
N LEU A 23 9.38 2.49 -9.32
CA LEU A 23 8.97 2.44 -10.73
C LEU A 23 7.44 2.50 -10.88
N LEU A 24 6.69 1.82 -10.02
CA LEU A 24 5.23 1.90 -10.05
C LEU A 24 4.73 3.29 -9.66
N ARG A 25 5.34 3.94 -8.66
CA ARG A 25 5.01 5.33 -8.30
C ARG A 25 5.42 6.30 -9.41
N HIS A 26 6.62 6.18 -9.95
CA HIS A 26 7.12 7.04 -11.03
C HIS A 26 6.32 6.92 -12.32
N LEU A 27 5.85 5.72 -12.68
CA LEU A 27 4.98 5.53 -13.85
C LEU A 27 3.56 6.03 -13.60
N MET A 28 3.05 5.83 -12.40
CA MET A 28 1.64 6.12 -12.10
C MET A 28 1.40 7.56 -11.64
N HIS A 29 2.38 8.27 -11.10
CA HIS A 29 2.27 9.68 -10.74
C HIS A 29 1.87 10.59 -11.94
N PRO A 30 2.56 10.54 -13.11
CA PRO A 30 2.12 11.30 -14.28
C PRO A 30 0.76 10.83 -14.81
N TYR A 31 0.44 9.55 -14.66
CA TYR A 31 -0.84 8.99 -15.08
C TYR A 31 -2.01 9.47 -14.21
N ALA A 32 -1.83 9.52 -12.89
CA ALA A 32 -2.80 10.01 -11.93
C ALA A 32 -3.08 11.52 -12.12
N HIS A 33 -2.04 12.32 -12.35
CA HIS A 33 -2.20 13.74 -12.67
C HIS A 33 -2.84 13.98 -14.05
N TRP A 34 -2.54 13.13 -15.04
CA TRP A 34 -3.21 13.21 -16.34
C TRP A 34 -4.72 12.91 -16.21
N LEU A 35 -5.08 11.89 -15.43
CA LEU A 35 -6.47 11.56 -15.12
C LEU A 35 -7.17 12.71 -14.40
N GLU A 36 -6.55 13.28 -13.37
CA GLU A 36 -7.09 14.42 -12.65
C GLU A 36 -7.28 15.62 -13.59
N ARG A 37 -6.25 16.02 -14.35
CA ARG A 37 -6.33 17.17 -15.24
C ARG A 37 -7.37 17.02 -16.36
N ASN A 38 -7.55 15.80 -16.89
CA ASN A 38 -8.43 15.58 -18.03
C ASN A 38 -9.88 15.28 -17.63
N PHE A 39 -10.11 14.75 -16.42
CA PHE A 39 -11.46 14.38 -15.96
C PHE A 39 -11.99 15.27 -14.83
N ASN A 40 -11.18 16.08 -14.15
CA ASN A 40 -11.65 16.93 -13.06
C ASN A 40 -12.47 18.12 -13.57
N ASP A 41 -13.77 17.88 -13.79
CA ASP A 41 -14.78 18.88 -14.16
C ASP A 41 -15.68 19.26 -12.96
N GLY A 42 -15.18 19.08 -11.73
CA GLY A 42 -15.89 19.44 -10.49
C GLY A 42 -17.11 18.58 -10.14
N LYS A 43 -17.34 17.45 -10.81
CA LYS A 43 -18.50 16.56 -10.61
C LYS A 43 -18.10 15.18 -10.08
N LYS A 44 -18.89 14.62 -9.15
CA LYS A 44 -18.73 13.26 -8.57
C LYS A 44 -18.58 12.16 -9.63
N LEU A 45 -19.36 12.24 -10.71
CA LEU A 45 -19.36 11.22 -11.78
C LEU A 45 -17.99 11.11 -12.47
N HIS A 46 -17.25 12.22 -12.58
CA HIS A 46 -15.96 12.18 -13.25
C HIS A 46 -14.87 11.57 -12.36
N GLY A 47 -14.96 11.74 -11.03
CA GLY A 47 -14.10 11.02 -10.08
C GLY A 47 -14.28 9.51 -10.16
N MET A 48 -15.53 9.05 -10.33
CA MET A 48 -15.83 7.63 -10.55
C MET A 48 -15.23 7.10 -11.86
N ILE A 49 -15.41 7.83 -12.97
CA ILE A 49 -14.85 7.43 -14.27
C ILE A 49 -13.32 7.41 -14.21
N ALA A 50 -12.70 8.43 -13.61
CA ALA A 50 -11.26 8.51 -13.44
C ALA A 50 -10.71 7.33 -12.62
N TRP A 51 -11.40 6.93 -11.54
CA TRP A 51 -11.02 5.75 -10.76
C TRP A 51 -11.18 4.45 -11.55
N LEU A 52 -12.28 4.28 -12.30
CA LEU A 52 -12.50 3.10 -13.13
C LEU A 52 -11.42 2.97 -14.22
N VAL A 53 -11.08 4.07 -14.88
CA VAL A 53 -10.02 4.08 -15.90
C VAL A 53 -8.64 3.91 -15.25
N GLY A 54 -8.41 4.51 -14.09
CA GLY A 54 -7.11 4.55 -13.44
C GLY A 54 -6.72 3.28 -12.69
N ALA A 55 -7.67 2.60 -12.04
CA ALA A 55 -7.41 1.41 -11.22
C ALA A 55 -8.04 0.14 -11.81
N LEU A 56 -9.32 0.18 -12.20
CA LEU A 56 -10.03 -1.02 -12.64
C LEU A 56 -9.54 -1.51 -14.01
N LEU A 57 -9.36 -0.61 -14.98
CA LEU A 57 -8.95 -0.97 -16.34
C LEU A 57 -7.57 -1.66 -16.37
N PRO A 58 -6.50 -1.13 -15.73
CA PRO A 58 -5.22 -1.82 -15.66
C PRO A 58 -5.30 -3.17 -14.91
N ALA A 59 -6.10 -3.26 -13.85
CA ALA A 59 -6.29 -4.51 -13.11
C ALA A 59 -6.95 -5.58 -13.98
N VAL A 60 -7.97 -5.22 -14.77
CA VAL A 60 -8.64 -6.13 -15.71
C VAL A 60 -7.69 -6.59 -16.82
N ILE A 61 -6.87 -5.69 -17.37
CA ILE A 61 -5.87 -6.04 -18.39
C ILE A 61 -4.88 -7.07 -17.83
N ILE A 62 -4.36 -6.85 -16.61
CA ILE A 62 -3.43 -7.78 -15.97
C ILE A 62 -4.11 -9.12 -15.66
N GLY A 63 -5.37 -9.09 -15.24
CA GLY A 63 -6.18 -10.30 -15.05
C GLY A 63 -6.37 -11.10 -16.34
N ALA A 64 -6.67 -10.41 -17.46
CA ALA A 64 -6.84 -11.04 -18.77
C ALA A 64 -5.53 -11.65 -19.27
N ILE A 65 -4.40 -10.93 -19.14
CA ILE A 65 -3.06 -11.45 -19.47
C ILE A 65 -2.77 -12.70 -18.64
N TYR A 66 -3.01 -12.66 -17.33
CA TYR A 66 -2.82 -13.81 -16.45
C TYR A 66 -3.65 -15.02 -16.89
N PHE A 67 -4.92 -14.82 -17.25
CA PHE A 67 -5.80 -15.89 -17.72
C PHE A 67 -5.31 -16.51 -19.03
N VAL A 68 -4.87 -15.70 -19.99
CA VAL A 68 -4.28 -16.17 -21.26
C VAL A 68 -2.96 -16.91 -21.01
N LEU A 69 -2.13 -16.46 -20.08
CA LEU A 69 -0.89 -17.16 -19.74
C LEU A 69 -1.17 -18.53 -19.11
N LEU A 70 -2.21 -18.64 -18.29
CA LEU A 70 -2.63 -19.91 -17.70
C LEU A 70 -3.12 -20.92 -18.74
N THR A 71 -3.81 -20.47 -19.80
CA THR A 71 -4.26 -21.37 -20.87
C THR A 71 -3.10 -21.86 -21.75
N MET A 72 -2.03 -21.06 -21.88
CA MET A 72 -0.82 -21.46 -22.62
C MET A 72 0.05 -22.42 -21.82
N HIS A 73 0.51 -21.98 -20.63
CA HIS A 73 1.41 -22.77 -19.79
C HIS A 73 1.25 -22.39 -18.32
N PHE A 74 0.95 -23.41 -17.50
CA PHE A 74 0.82 -23.28 -16.06
C PHE A 74 2.00 -22.54 -15.39
N LEU A 75 3.24 -22.87 -15.78
CA LEU A 75 4.44 -22.28 -15.19
C LEU A 75 4.58 -20.77 -15.51
N LEU A 76 4.15 -20.33 -16.71
CA LEU A 76 4.15 -18.92 -17.08
C LEU A 76 3.16 -18.12 -16.22
N GLY A 77 1.96 -18.65 -16.00
CA GLY A 77 0.96 -18.00 -15.14
C GLY A 77 1.47 -17.83 -13.70
N LEU A 78 2.17 -18.83 -13.17
CA LEU A 78 2.78 -18.74 -11.84
C LEU A 78 3.89 -17.68 -11.81
N LEU A 79 4.83 -17.71 -12.77
CA LEU A 79 5.94 -16.76 -12.82
C LEU A 79 5.44 -15.32 -12.99
N PHE A 80 4.44 -15.09 -13.84
CA PHE A 80 3.79 -13.79 -13.99
C PHE A 80 3.12 -13.33 -12.70
N SER A 81 2.44 -14.23 -11.99
CA SER A 81 1.81 -13.91 -10.70
C SER A 81 2.83 -13.51 -9.65
N VAL A 82 3.96 -14.23 -9.57
CA VAL A 82 5.07 -13.90 -8.68
C VAL A 82 5.67 -12.55 -9.05
N ALA A 83 5.88 -12.28 -10.35
CA ALA A 83 6.41 -11.01 -10.82
C ALA A 83 5.49 -9.83 -10.49
N VAL A 84 4.18 -9.95 -10.75
CA VAL A 84 3.19 -8.92 -10.41
C VAL A 84 3.15 -8.71 -8.90
N LEU A 85 3.05 -9.79 -8.12
CA LEU A 85 3.01 -9.69 -6.67
C LEU A 85 4.28 -9.03 -6.12
N TYR A 86 5.45 -9.42 -6.62
CA TYR A 86 6.74 -8.83 -6.28
C TYR A 86 6.81 -7.33 -6.59
N VAL A 87 6.22 -6.87 -7.70
CA VAL A 87 6.16 -5.43 -8.03
C VAL A 87 5.14 -4.69 -7.16
N THR A 88 4.03 -5.32 -6.79
CA THR A 88 3.00 -4.70 -5.94
C THR A 88 3.39 -4.63 -4.46
N LEU A 89 4.18 -5.59 -3.97
CA LEU A 89 4.66 -5.64 -2.60
C LEU A 89 5.75 -4.60 -2.39
N ARG A 90 5.58 -3.75 -1.37
CA ARG A 90 6.58 -2.77 -0.96
C ARG A 90 7.02 -3.07 0.47
N CYS A 91 7.87 -4.08 0.62
CA CYS A 91 8.29 -4.56 1.94
C CYS A 91 9.47 -3.76 2.51
N SER A 92 10.43 -3.28 1.71
CA SER A 92 11.75 -2.93 2.28
C SER A 92 11.93 -1.52 2.87
N GLN A 93 11.03 -0.56 2.61
CA GLN A 93 11.32 0.86 2.93
C GLN A 93 10.82 1.32 4.30
N PHE A 94 9.78 0.71 4.87
CA PHE A 94 9.21 1.18 6.15
C PHE A 94 10.03 0.70 7.35
N GLU A 95 10.56 -0.52 7.32
CA GLU A 95 11.38 -1.09 8.41
C GLU A 95 12.60 -0.22 8.70
N ARG A 96 13.36 0.13 7.65
CA ARG A 96 14.58 0.95 7.79
C ARG A 96 14.29 2.34 8.36
N ARG A 97 13.19 2.97 7.96
CA ARG A 97 12.81 4.31 8.47
C ARG A 97 12.38 4.24 9.93
N ALA A 98 11.58 3.24 10.29
CA ALA A 98 11.19 3.00 11.67
C ALA A 98 12.40 2.69 12.57
N GLU A 99 13.35 1.88 12.08
CA GLU A 99 14.61 1.59 12.78
C GLU A 99 15.47 2.84 12.98
N GLN A 100 15.60 3.69 11.96
CA GLN A 100 16.34 4.96 12.05
C GLN A 100 15.76 5.88 13.12
N ILE A 101 14.44 6.05 13.12
CA ILE A 101 13.74 6.86 14.13
C ILE A 101 13.92 6.24 15.53
N ALA A 102 13.77 4.92 15.65
CA ALA A 102 13.96 4.21 16.91
C ALA A 102 15.41 4.30 17.44
N ALA A 103 16.41 4.34 16.55
CA ALA A 103 17.80 4.56 16.90
C ALA A 103 18.01 6.00 17.43
N SER A 104 17.54 7.01 16.70
CA SER A 104 17.62 8.42 17.12
C SER A 104 16.94 8.67 18.47
N LEU A 105 15.78 8.04 18.70
CA LEU A 105 15.08 8.11 19.99
C LEU A 105 15.85 7.44 21.13
N ARG A 106 16.60 6.36 20.85
CA ARG A 106 17.43 5.66 21.83
C ARG A 106 18.66 6.48 22.22
N ASP A 107 19.20 7.22 21.26
CA ASP A 107 20.33 8.14 21.45
C ASP A 107 19.89 9.49 22.05
N GLN A 108 18.63 9.60 22.49
CA GLN A 108 18.02 10.81 23.07
C GLN A 108 18.05 12.05 22.15
N ASN A 109 18.24 11.84 20.84
CA ASN A 109 18.26 12.90 19.85
C ASN A 109 16.87 13.07 19.23
N ILE A 110 15.99 13.77 19.96
CA ILE A 110 14.57 13.94 19.59
C ILE A 110 14.45 14.80 18.32
N ASP A 111 15.29 15.81 18.14
CA ASP A 111 15.22 16.70 16.99
C ASP A 111 15.55 15.95 15.68
N LEU A 112 16.57 15.09 15.71
CA LEU A 112 16.87 14.20 14.59
C LEU A 112 15.72 13.21 14.31
N ALA A 113 15.09 12.68 15.36
CA ALA A 113 13.94 11.77 15.20
C ALA A 113 12.73 12.49 14.57
N ARG A 114 12.51 13.77 14.89
CA ARG A 114 11.45 14.61 14.28
C ARG A 114 11.73 14.87 12.80
N GLU A 115 12.97 15.24 12.46
CA GLU A 115 13.39 15.43 11.07
C GLU A 115 13.19 14.15 10.25
N GLN A 116 13.63 13.00 10.77
CA GLN A 116 13.45 11.71 10.12
C GLN A 116 11.96 11.32 9.95
N PHE A 117 11.11 11.65 10.91
CA PHE A 117 9.68 11.41 10.81
C PHE A 117 9.02 12.36 9.79
N TYR A 118 9.40 13.64 9.78
CA TYR A 118 8.96 14.61 8.79
C TYR A 118 9.34 14.19 7.36
N ASP A 119 10.57 13.71 7.15
CA ASP A 119 11.01 13.16 5.87
C ASP A 119 10.24 11.90 5.46
N TRP A 120 9.67 11.19 6.42
CA TRP A 120 8.86 10.01 6.15
C TRP A 120 7.43 10.34 5.74
N GLU A 121 6.72 11.12 6.56
CA GLU A 121 5.27 11.34 6.42
C GLU A 121 4.89 12.76 5.98
N GLY A 122 5.83 13.70 5.96
CA GLY A 122 5.59 15.11 5.62
C GLY A 122 4.72 15.85 6.63
N SER A 123 4.50 15.28 7.81
CA SER A 123 3.64 15.83 8.87
C SER A 123 4.49 16.52 9.92
N ASP A 124 4.08 17.73 10.33
CA ASP A 124 4.75 18.49 11.37
C ASP A 124 4.54 17.84 12.75
N VAL A 125 5.65 17.50 13.41
CA VAL A 125 5.70 16.82 14.72
C VAL A 125 6.56 17.58 15.73
N ASP A 126 6.80 18.87 15.49
CA ASP A 126 7.69 19.71 16.31
C ASP A 126 7.28 19.73 17.79
N ASN A 127 5.98 19.63 18.06
CA ASN A 127 5.43 19.66 19.42
C ASN A 127 5.36 18.27 20.11
N TYR A 128 5.77 17.18 19.44
CA TYR A 128 5.63 15.84 20.00
C TYR A 128 6.72 15.55 21.04
N SER A 129 6.31 14.99 22.18
CA SER A 129 7.23 14.39 23.15
C SER A 129 7.84 13.10 22.61
N GLN A 130 8.92 12.61 23.25
CA GLN A 130 9.55 11.35 22.88
C GLN A 130 8.56 10.17 22.85
N ALA A 131 7.67 10.10 23.84
CA ALA A 131 6.64 9.08 23.92
C ALA A 131 5.62 9.22 22.77
N GLN A 132 5.16 10.43 22.49
CA GLN A 132 4.24 10.69 21.38
C GLN A 132 4.86 10.34 20.02
N LEU A 133 6.11 10.75 19.79
CA LEU A 133 6.82 10.46 18.55
C LEU A 133 7.03 8.95 18.37
N SER A 134 7.37 8.22 19.44
CA SER A 134 7.50 6.77 19.39
C SER A 134 6.18 6.08 19.02
N ARG A 135 5.07 6.52 19.62
CA ARG A 135 3.73 5.98 19.36
C ARG A 135 3.32 6.22 17.91
N VAL A 136 3.42 7.46 17.44
CA VAL A 136 3.03 7.80 16.06
C VAL A 136 3.95 7.12 15.05
N SER A 137 5.23 6.93 15.35
CA SER A 137 6.15 6.17 14.49
C SER A 137 5.74 4.70 14.37
N ILE A 138 5.32 4.07 15.47
CA ILE A 138 4.81 2.69 15.48
C ILE A 138 3.48 2.60 14.70
N GLU A 139 2.55 3.52 14.93
CA GLU A 139 1.26 3.57 14.21
C GLU A 139 1.49 3.72 12.69
N THR A 140 2.40 4.62 12.29
CA THR A 140 2.78 4.82 10.89
C THR A 140 3.46 3.57 10.31
N ALA A 141 4.36 2.93 11.06
CA ALA A 141 5.01 1.69 10.64
C ALA A 141 3.98 0.58 10.37
N LEU A 142 3.04 0.38 11.29
CA LEU A 142 1.97 -0.62 11.16
C LEU A 142 1.06 -0.32 9.98
N LYS A 143 0.66 0.94 9.79
CA LYS A 143 -0.17 1.37 8.65
C LYS A 143 0.55 1.14 7.32
N ARG A 144 1.85 1.48 7.24
CA ARG A 144 2.67 1.27 6.04
C ARG A 144 2.89 -0.22 5.76
N ALA A 145 3.07 -1.05 6.79
CA ALA A 145 3.15 -2.50 6.66
C ALA A 145 1.83 -3.10 6.15
N HIS A 146 0.70 -2.66 6.68
CA HIS A 146 -0.63 -3.05 6.23
C HIS A 146 -0.82 -2.79 4.73
N TYR A 147 -0.60 -1.56 4.30
CA TYR A 147 -0.78 -1.20 2.90
C TYR A 147 0.31 -1.76 1.96
N GLY A 148 1.52 -1.99 2.47
CA GLY A 148 2.65 -2.47 1.69
C GLY A 148 2.65 -3.98 1.47
N MET A 149 2.07 -4.75 2.39
CA MET A 149 2.11 -6.21 2.38
C MET A 149 0.73 -6.84 2.54
N PHE A 150 0.02 -6.59 3.64
CA PHE A 150 -1.19 -7.33 3.97
C PHE A 150 -2.35 -7.05 2.99
N GLY A 151 -2.56 -5.78 2.62
CA GLY A 151 -3.59 -5.38 1.66
C GLY A 151 -3.43 -6.05 0.28
N PRO A 152 -2.28 -5.89 -0.39
CA PRO A 152 -2.01 -6.54 -1.67
C PRO A 152 -2.06 -8.07 -1.59
N VAL A 153 -1.52 -8.68 -0.52
CA VAL A 153 -1.54 -10.14 -0.32
C VAL A 153 -2.96 -10.66 -0.19
N PHE A 154 -3.82 -9.97 0.57
CA PHE A 154 -5.21 -10.37 0.73
C PHE A 154 -5.94 -10.38 -0.61
N TRP A 155 -5.88 -9.29 -1.37
CA TRP A 155 -6.54 -9.20 -2.67
C TRP A 155 -5.92 -10.11 -3.72
N PHE A 156 -4.63 -10.43 -3.59
CA PHE A 156 -3.99 -11.48 -4.39
C PHE A 156 -4.56 -12.87 -4.08
N ALA A 157 -4.83 -13.18 -2.82
CA ALA A 157 -5.45 -14.45 -2.45
C ALA A 157 -6.86 -14.59 -3.03
N VAL A 158 -7.64 -13.51 -3.07
CA VAL A 158 -9.04 -13.51 -3.55
C VAL A 158 -9.15 -13.45 -5.07
N LEU A 159 -8.46 -12.51 -5.73
CA LEU A 159 -8.60 -12.21 -7.17
C LEU A 159 -7.32 -12.48 -7.98
N GLY A 160 -6.27 -13.01 -7.36
CA GLY A 160 -4.98 -13.25 -8.02
C GLY A 160 -4.23 -11.95 -8.35
N PRO A 161 -3.37 -11.95 -9.39
CA PRO A 161 -2.54 -10.81 -9.76
C PRO A 161 -3.34 -9.51 -10.00
N ALA A 162 -4.56 -9.62 -10.54
CA ALA A 162 -5.44 -8.49 -10.78
C ALA A 162 -5.86 -7.79 -9.48
N GLY A 163 -6.14 -8.55 -8.42
CA GLY A 163 -6.53 -7.99 -7.12
C GLY A 163 -5.41 -7.21 -6.45
N ALA A 164 -4.18 -7.75 -6.49
CA ALA A 164 -3.01 -7.07 -5.95
C ALA A 164 -2.78 -5.71 -6.60
N VAL A 165 -2.91 -5.66 -7.94
CA VAL A 165 -2.77 -4.42 -8.71
C VAL A 165 -3.91 -3.47 -8.41
N LEU A 166 -5.16 -3.95 -8.39
CA LEU A 166 -6.33 -3.12 -8.11
C LEU A 166 -6.17 -2.39 -6.77
N TYR A 167 -5.86 -3.14 -5.71
CA TYR A 167 -5.63 -2.57 -4.38
C TYR A 167 -4.52 -1.51 -4.41
N ARG A 168 -3.40 -1.81 -5.07
CA ARG A 168 -2.25 -0.91 -5.13
C ARG A 168 -2.55 0.38 -5.89
N LEU A 169 -3.25 0.28 -7.02
CA LEU A 169 -3.64 1.45 -7.82
C LEU A 169 -4.68 2.29 -7.07
N SER A 170 -5.67 1.68 -6.42
CA SER A 170 -6.63 2.40 -5.60
C SER A 170 -5.95 3.15 -4.45
N GLN A 171 -4.98 2.52 -3.78
CA GLN A 171 -4.19 3.17 -2.73
C GLN A 171 -3.42 4.37 -3.27
N LEU A 172 -2.79 4.22 -4.44
CA LEU A 172 -2.00 5.27 -5.04
C LEU A 172 -2.90 6.44 -5.47
N LEU A 173 -4.01 6.17 -6.16
CA LEU A 173 -4.96 7.22 -6.56
C LEU A 173 -5.50 7.99 -5.33
N LYS A 174 -5.81 7.29 -4.24
CA LYS A 174 -6.17 7.96 -2.98
C LYS A 174 -5.05 8.87 -2.49
N THR A 175 -3.79 8.42 -2.53
CA THR A 175 -2.65 9.18 -2.02
C THR A 175 -2.33 10.39 -2.90
N GLU A 176 -2.39 10.24 -4.23
CA GLU A 176 -2.04 11.28 -5.19
C GLU A 176 -3.16 12.33 -5.36
N TRP A 177 -4.42 11.91 -5.24
CA TRP A 177 -5.57 12.81 -5.29
C TRP A 177 -5.98 13.35 -3.92
N HIS A 178 -5.27 12.99 -2.84
CA HIS A 178 -5.55 13.55 -1.52
C HIS A 178 -5.27 15.06 -1.54
N PRO A 179 -6.27 15.92 -1.35
CA PRO A 179 -6.08 17.33 -1.64
C PRO A 179 -5.64 18.15 -0.42
N LEU A 180 -5.09 19.33 -0.71
CA LEU A 180 -5.00 20.48 0.21
C LEU A 180 -6.35 21.24 0.29
N GLU A 181 -7.32 20.95 -0.60
CA GLU A 181 -8.64 21.60 -0.70
C GLU A 181 -9.77 20.59 -1.02
N ASP A 182 -10.91 20.67 -0.31
CA ASP A 182 -12.06 19.76 -0.43
C ASP A 182 -12.69 19.73 -1.84
N ASN A 183 -12.18 18.87 -2.72
CA ASN A 183 -12.72 18.66 -4.05
C ASN A 183 -13.61 17.41 -4.12
N VAL A 184 -14.83 17.61 -4.62
CA VAL A 184 -15.87 16.58 -4.79
C VAL A 184 -15.44 15.40 -5.68
N PHE A 185 -14.41 15.59 -6.50
CA PHE A 185 -13.78 14.57 -7.36
C PHE A 185 -13.10 13.46 -6.53
N ASN A 186 -12.47 13.81 -5.41
CA ASN A 186 -11.61 12.90 -4.62
C ASN A 186 -12.41 12.02 -3.67
N HIS A 187 -13.60 12.47 -3.28
CA HIS A 187 -14.44 11.74 -2.32
C HIS A 187 -14.75 10.31 -2.79
N PHE A 188 -14.86 10.08 -4.10
CA PHE A 188 -15.10 8.75 -4.63
C PHE A 188 -13.89 7.83 -4.49
N SER A 189 -12.67 8.30 -4.77
CA SER A 189 -11.46 7.47 -4.65
C SER A 189 -11.17 7.12 -3.19
N GLU A 190 -11.40 8.05 -2.27
CA GLU A 190 -11.32 7.83 -0.82
C GLU A 190 -12.34 6.79 -0.37
N GLN A 191 -13.62 7.00 -0.69
CA GLN A 191 -14.70 6.10 -0.29
C GLN A 191 -14.47 4.69 -0.85
N VAL A 192 -14.16 4.54 -2.14
CA VAL A 192 -13.92 3.21 -2.72
C VAL A 192 -12.71 2.54 -2.10
N PHE A 193 -11.63 3.27 -1.84
CA PHE A 193 -10.46 2.70 -1.17
C PHE A 193 -10.81 2.23 0.24
N GLU A 194 -11.56 3.01 1.03
CA GLU A 194 -11.99 2.60 2.37
C GLU A 194 -12.82 1.32 2.34
N TRP A 195 -13.70 1.15 1.34
CA TRP A 195 -14.47 -0.08 1.18
C TRP A 195 -13.60 -1.28 0.81
N ILE A 196 -12.63 -1.09 -0.09
CA ILE A 196 -11.67 -2.12 -0.50
C ILE A 196 -10.74 -2.51 0.66
N ASP A 197 -10.37 -1.54 1.51
CA ASP A 197 -9.44 -1.69 2.61
C ASP A 197 -10.08 -2.22 3.90
N TRP A 198 -11.39 -2.01 4.08
CA TRP A 198 -12.13 -2.40 5.28
C TRP A 198 -11.95 -3.88 5.67
N LEU A 199 -11.98 -4.78 4.68
CA LEU A 199 -11.83 -6.21 4.91
C LEU A 199 -10.37 -6.62 5.20
N PRO A 200 -9.37 -6.24 4.36
CA PRO A 200 -7.95 -6.44 4.68
C PRO A 200 -7.53 -5.86 6.03
N ALA A 201 -8.02 -4.68 6.40
CA ALA A 201 -7.65 -3.98 7.63
C ALA A 201 -8.08 -4.78 8.87
N ARG A 202 -9.29 -5.33 8.86
CA ARG A 202 -9.78 -6.19 9.96
C ARG A 202 -8.98 -7.48 10.08
N ILE A 203 -8.68 -8.11 8.96
CA ILE A 203 -7.87 -9.34 8.96
C ILE A 203 -6.46 -9.04 9.50
N THR A 204 -5.88 -7.91 9.09
CA THR A 204 -4.56 -7.48 9.58
C THR A 204 -4.59 -7.19 11.08
N ALA A 205 -5.64 -6.51 11.57
CA ALA A 205 -5.82 -6.29 13.00
C ALA A 205 -5.95 -7.60 13.79
N ILE A 206 -6.69 -8.58 13.26
CA ILE A 206 -6.79 -9.92 13.87
C ILE A 206 -5.43 -10.63 13.85
N CYS A 207 -4.69 -10.58 12.73
CA CYS A 207 -3.36 -11.15 12.65
C CYS A 207 -2.39 -10.53 13.67
N PHE A 208 -2.42 -9.20 13.83
CA PHE A 208 -1.62 -8.53 14.85
C PHE A 208 -2.08 -8.85 16.26
N ALA A 209 -3.39 -8.99 16.53
CA ALA A 209 -3.88 -9.44 17.83
C ALA A 209 -3.44 -10.87 18.17
N ILE A 210 -3.36 -11.75 17.17
CA ILE A 210 -2.91 -13.15 17.37
C ILE A 210 -1.39 -13.23 17.58
N VAL A 211 -0.60 -12.44 16.83
CA VAL A 211 0.87 -12.48 16.85
C VAL A 211 1.46 -11.61 17.96
N GLY A 212 0.80 -10.50 18.28
CA GLY A 212 1.28 -9.45 19.16
C GLY A 212 0.98 -9.66 20.64
N ASP A 213 0.32 -10.77 21.01
CA ASP A 213 -0.02 -11.22 22.37
C ASP A 213 -1.52 -11.10 22.75
N PHE A 214 -2.08 -12.19 23.28
CA PHE A 214 -3.49 -12.36 23.69
C PHE A 214 -3.79 -11.62 25.01
N GLU A 215 -2.77 -11.12 25.70
CA GLU A 215 -2.85 -10.60 27.08
C GLU A 215 -3.39 -9.16 27.16
N ASP A 216 -3.01 -8.25 26.24
CA ASP A 216 -3.47 -6.85 26.30
C ASP A 216 -4.79 -6.57 25.55
N ALA A 217 -5.17 -7.41 24.58
CA ALA A 217 -6.38 -7.19 23.76
C ALA A 217 -7.70 -7.55 24.49
N ILE A 218 -7.64 -8.31 25.59
CA ILE A 218 -8.82 -8.71 26.40
C ILE A 218 -9.08 -7.72 27.55
N TYR A 219 -8.07 -6.97 28.00
CA TYR A 219 -8.19 -6.07 29.15
C TYR A 219 -8.35 -4.59 28.79
N CYS A 220 -8.57 -4.25 27.50
CA CYS A 220 -8.95 -2.92 27.04
C CYS A 220 -10.40 -2.85 26.56
#